data_AF-A0A4Z0EQ09-F1
#
_entry.id   AF-A0A4Z0EQ09-F1
#
_cell.length_a   1.000
_cell.length_b   1.000
_cell.length_c   1.000
_cell.angle_alpha   90.00
_cell.angle_beta   90.00
_cell.angle_gamma   90.00
#
_symmetry.space_group_name_H-M   'P 1'
#
loop_
_entity.id
_entity.type
_entity.pdbx_description
1 polymer ?
#
loop_
_entity_poly.entity_id
_entity_poly.type
_entity_poly.pdbx_seq_one_letter_code
_entity_poly.pdbx_strand_id
1 'polypeptide(L)'
;MPQDKTQSSPRLNPAVSDRAEHLSDQMTRDLRLNGYQASRLRAINNDKITKLEGVERQYADSPDQLDKQSKSIAHERDQELQAVLTTDQYTNYFDARKRYAQADRNYAHNASASNLVNSVQKPTPSRANDAVMSPTKPKDTKRSGEPFGRTLR
;
A
#
# COMPACT_ATOMS: atom_id res chain seq x y z
N MET A 1 -20.60 -25.87 -18.99
CA MET A 1 -20.24 -24.46 -18.70
C MET A 1 -21.35 -23.89 -17.83
N PRO A 2 -21.02 -23.28 -16.69
CA PRO A 2 -21.03 -21.82 -16.71
C PRO A 2 -19.76 -21.23 -16.08
N GLN A 3 -19.20 -20.25 -16.76
CA GLN A 3 -18.12 -19.41 -16.27
C GLN A 3 -18.68 -18.48 -15.20
N ASP A 4 -18.19 -18.63 -13.97
CA ASP A 4 -18.43 -17.69 -12.89
C ASP A 4 -17.81 -16.35 -13.28
N LYS A 5 -18.66 -15.36 -13.60
CA LYS A 5 -18.28 -14.00 -13.95
C LYS A 5 -18.15 -13.12 -12.72
N THR A 6 -17.56 -13.60 -11.63
CA THR A 6 -16.86 -12.68 -10.73
C THR A 6 -15.60 -12.22 -11.43
N GLN A 7 -15.73 -11.18 -12.27
CA GLN A 7 -14.60 -10.35 -12.66
C GLN A 7 -13.84 -10.02 -11.36
N SER A 8 -12.55 -10.37 -11.31
CA SER A 8 -11.63 -9.77 -10.36
C SER A 8 -11.85 -8.27 -10.42
N SER A 9 -12.50 -7.71 -9.40
CA SER A 9 -12.36 -6.31 -9.07
C SER A 9 -10.85 -6.04 -9.12
N PRO A 10 -10.39 -4.94 -9.76
CA PRO A 10 -8.99 -4.57 -9.70
C PRO A 10 -8.60 -4.70 -8.24
N ARG A 11 -7.64 -5.58 -7.91
CA ARG A 11 -7.23 -5.78 -6.53
C ARG A 11 -6.76 -4.42 -6.04
N LEU A 12 -7.67 -3.68 -5.41
CA LEU A 12 -7.40 -2.41 -4.78
C LEU A 12 -6.19 -2.68 -3.92
N ASN A 13 -5.10 -1.95 -4.16
CA ASN A 13 -3.95 -2.02 -3.29
C ASN A 13 -4.48 -1.89 -1.86
N PRO A 14 -4.22 -2.85 -0.96
CA PRO A 14 -4.89 -2.88 0.35
C PRO A 14 -4.72 -1.55 1.09
N ALA A 15 -3.57 -0.90 0.95
CA ALA A 15 -3.30 0.43 1.48
C ALA A 15 -4.25 1.53 0.96
N VAL A 16 -4.70 1.46 -0.30
CA VAL A 16 -5.66 2.40 -0.92
C VAL A 16 -7.05 2.18 -0.35
N SER A 17 -7.44 0.91 -0.20
CA SER A 17 -8.71 0.54 0.42
C SER A 17 -8.75 0.99 1.88
N ASP A 18 -7.68 0.77 2.66
CA ASP A 18 -7.61 1.17 4.06
C ASP A 18 -7.66 2.70 4.24
N ARG A 19 -6.96 3.43 3.37
CA ARG A 19 -6.98 4.91 3.33
C ARG A 19 -8.39 5.43 3.05
N ALA A 20 -9.07 4.85 2.05
CA ALA A 20 -10.43 5.23 1.68
C ALA A 20 -11.46 4.89 2.76
N GLU A 21 -11.37 3.73 3.38
CA GLU A 21 -12.24 3.33 4.49
C GLU A 21 -12.05 4.27 5.69
N HIS A 22 -10.80 4.52 6.11
CA HIS A 22 -10.53 5.41 7.24
C HIS A 22 -11.10 6.82 7.03
N LEU A 23 -10.88 7.39 5.84
CA LEU A 23 -11.43 8.70 5.48
C LEU A 23 -12.97 8.67 5.48
N SER A 24 -13.55 7.61 4.92
CA SER A 24 -15.01 7.47 4.81
C SER A 24 -15.67 7.30 6.17
N ASP A 25 -15.06 6.56 7.09
CA ASP A 25 -15.56 6.37 8.45
C ASP A 25 -15.45 7.64 9.28
N GLN A 26 -14.41 8.45 9.07
CA GLN A 26 -14.32 9.78 9.70
C GLN A 26 -15.44 10.69 9.20
N MET A 27 -15.59 10.81 7.88
CA MET A 27 -16.62 11.66 7.27
C MET A 27 -18.05 11.19 7.59
N THR A 28 -18.28 9.88 7.65
CA THR A 28 -19.59 9.29 8.01
C THR A 28 -20.03 9.72 9.41
N ARG A 29 -19.09 9.72 10.37
CA ARG A 29 -19.34 10.16 11.75
C ARG A 29 -19.53 11.66 11.84
N ASP A 30 -18.61 12.43 11.27
CA ASP A 30 -18.60 13.90 11.35
C ASP A 30 -19.84 14.52 10.67
N LEU A 31 -20.27 13.95 9.54
CA LEU A 31 -21.42 14.45 8.76
C LEU A 31 -22.74 13.75 9.12
N ARG A 32 -22.71 12.79 10.06
CA ARG A 32 -23.88 12.03 10.53
C ARG A 32 -24.67 11.41 9.36
N LEU A 33 -23.95 10.73 8.47
CA LEU A 33 -24.53 10.19 7.24
C LEU A 33 -25.46 9.01 7.51
N ASN A 34 -26.51 8.88 6.71
CA ASN A 34 -27.33 7.68 6.69
C ASN A 34 -26.66 6.54 5.90
N GLY A 35 -27.23 5.34 5.94
CA GLY A 35 -26.66 4.15 5.29
C GLY A 35 -26.44 4.31 3.77
N TYR A 36 -27.39 4.94 3.07
CA TYR A 36 -27.25 5.21 1.64
C TYR A 36 -26.10 6.19 1.37
N GLN A 37 -26.07 7.32 2.08
CA GLN A 37 -25.03 8.35 1.92
C GLN A 37 -23.64 7.81 2.26
N ALA A 38 -23.51 7.03 3.33
CA ALA A 38 -22.25 6.41 3.72
C ALA A 38 -21.75 5.42 2.66
N SER A 39 -22.64 4.61 2.08
CA SER A 39 -22.26 3.68 1.01
C SER A 39 -21.77 4.39 -0.26
N ARG A 40 -22.44 5.49 -0.65
CA ARG A 40 -22.04 6.31 -1.79
C ARG A 40 -20.73 7.04 -1.52
N LEU A 41 -20.57 7.61 -0.33
CA LEU A 41 -19.33 8.24 0.10
C LEU A 41 -18.13 7.29 0.02
N ARG A 42 -18.27 6.05 0.52
CA ARG A 42 -17.19 5.04 0.42
C ARG A 42 -16.82 4.75 -1.02
N ALA A 43 -17.78 4.61 -1.91
CA ALA A 43 -17.52 4.37 -3.33
C ALA A 43 -16.78 5.55 -3.98
N ILE A 44 -17.23 6.78 -3.70
CA ILE A 44 -16.60 8.02 -4.20
C ILE A 44 -15.16 8.11 -3.67
N ASN A 45 -14.94 7.96 -2.36
CA ASN A 45 -13.61 8.05 -1.79
C ASN A 45 -12.66 6.96 -2.31
N ASN A 46 -13.14 5.73 -2.49
CA ASN A 46 -12.35 4.65 -3.09
C ASN A 46 -11.88 5.00 -4.52
N ASP A 47 -12.79 5.52 -5.36
CA ASP A 47 -12.44 5.98 -6.71
C ASP A 47 -11.39 7.09 -6.67
N LYS A 48 -11.64 8.14 -5.88
CA LYS A 48 -10.77 9.34 -5.85
C LYS A 48 -9.39 9.05 -5.26
N ILE A 49 -9.30 8.22 -4.22
CA ILE A 49 -7.99 7.86 -3.65
C ILE A 49 -7.22 6.93 -4.59
N THR A 50 -7.91 6.03 -5.31
CA THR A 50 -7.27 5.22 -6.35
C THR A 50 -6.67 6.10 -7.45
N LYS A 51 -7.41 7.12 -7.91
CA LYS A 51 -6.89 8.10 -8.88
C LYS A 51 -5.72 8.90 -8.30
N LEU A 52 -5.82 9.33 -7.05
CA LEU A 52 -4.80 10.13 -6.39
C LEU A 52 -3.48 9.36 -6.28
N GLU A 53 -3.52 8.09 -5.91
CA GLU A 53 -2.33 7.22 -5.87
C GLU A 53 -1.70 7.01 -7.26
N GLY A 54 -2.53 6.89 -8.30
CA GLY A 54 -2.05 6.83 -9.68
C GLY A 54 -1.28 8.11 -10.06
N VAL A 55 -1.84 9.27 -9.71
CA VAL A 55 -1.23 10.60 -9.93
C VAL A 55 0.04 10.76 -9.09
N GLU A 56 0.03 10.37 -7.82
CA GLU A 56 1.18 10.45 -6.92
C GLU A 56 2.36 9.63 -7.47
N ARG A 57 2.09 8.44 -8.03
CA ARG A 57 3.12 7.61 -8.68
C ARG A 57 3.60 8.19 -10.01
N GLN A 58 2.67 8.72 -10.82
CA GLN A 58 2.99 9.24 -12.15
C GLN A 58 3.77 10.55 -12.09
N TYR A 59 3.49 11.41 -11.12
CA TYR A 59 4.06 12.75 -10.99
C TYR A 59 4.93 12.91 -9.73
N ALA A 60 5.53 11.82 -9.25
CA ALA A 60 6.39 11.82 -8.06
C ALA A 60 7.52 12.87 -8.14
N ASP A 61 8.08 13.08 -9.35
CA ASP A 61 9.16 14.04 -9.61
C ASP A 61 8.66 15.43 -10.04
N SER A 62 7.34 15.66 -10.07
CA SER A 62 6.71 16.87 -10.61
C SER A 62 5.65 17.43 -9.64
N PRO A 63 6.07 18.13 -8.57
CA PRO A 63 5.17 18.58 -7.50
C PRO A 63 4.06 19.51 -8.00
N ASP A 64 4.32 20.37 -8.99
CA ASP A 64 3.32 21.27 -9.56
C ASP A 64 2.21 20.52 -10.31
N GLN A 65 2.57 19.46 -11.05
CA GLN A 65 1.60 18.63 -11.75
C GLN A 65 0.80 17.78 -10.76
N LEU A 66 1.46 17.24 -9.74
CA LEU A 66 0.81 16.49 -8.67
C LEU A 66 -0.22 17.36 -7.95
N ASP A 67 0.12 18.59 -7.56
CA ASP A 67 -0.81 19.51 -6.89
C ASP A 67 -1.99 19.87 -7.79
N LYS A 68 -1.74 20.17 -9.08
CA LYS A 68 -2.80 20.47 -10.05
C LYS A 68 -3.79 19.30 -10.21
N GLN A 69 -3.28 18.09 -10.40
CA GLN A 69 -4.12 16.90 -10.56
C GLN A 69 -4.86 16.56 -9.26
N SER A 70 -4.20 16.70 -8.10
CA SER A 70 -4.83 16.50 -6.79
C SER A 70 -5.99 17.46 -6.55
N LYS A 71 -5.84 18.73 -6.94
CA LYS A 71 -6.92 19.73 -6.87
C LYS A 71 -8.08 19.38 -7.80
N SER A 72 -7.79 18.87 -9.00
CA SER A 72 -8.83 18.40 -9.92
C SER A 72 -9.63 17.23 -9.32
N ILE A 73 -8.94 16.24 -8.75
CA ILE A 73 -9.56 15.09 -8.09
C ILE A 73 -10.41 15.54 -6.89
N ALA A 74 -9.93 16.50 -6.10
CA ALA A 74 -10.68 17.07 -4.99
C ALA A 74 -11.95 17.78 -5.46
N HIS A 75 -11.89 18.52 -6.58
CA HIS A 75 -13.06 19.17 -7.16
C HIS A 75 -14.10 18.16 -7.67
N GLU A 76 -13.66 17.09 -8.34
CA GLU A 76 -14.58 15.99 -8.74
C GLU A 76 -15.30 15.40 -7.52
N ARG A 77 -14.56 15.18 -6.42
CA ARG A 77 -15.15 14.67 -5.16
C ARG A 77 -16.20 15.63 -4.61
N ASP A 78 -15.91 16.93 -4.61
CA ASP A 78 -16.84 17.96 -4.13
C ASP A 78 -18.16 17.90 -4.92
N GLN A 79 -18.08 17.79 -6.26
CA GLN A 79 -19.27 17.69 -7.12
C GLN A 79 -20.07 16.39 -6.87
N GLU A 80 -19.39 15.25 -6.74
CA GLU A 80 -20.07 13.97 -6.49
C GLU A 80 -20.72 13.93 -5.10
N LEU A 81 -20.10 14.54 -4.10
CA LEU A 81 -20.66 14.61 -2.75
C LEU A 81 -21.83 15.59 -2.66
N GLN A 82 -21.81 16.68 -3.43
CA GLN A 82 -22.95 17.59 -3.51
C GLN A 82 -24.24 16.88 -3.98
N ALA A 83 -24.11 15.86 -4.84
CA ALA A 83 -25.25 15.07 -5.33
C ALA A 83 -25.78 14.02 -4.34
N VAL A 84 -25.03 13.73 -3.26
CA VAL A 84 -25.34 12.66 -2.29
C VAL A 84 -25.75 13.22 -0.94
N LEU A 85 -25.14 14.32 -0.54
CA LEU A 85 -25.33 14.95 0.76
C LEU A 85 -26.52 15.92 0.73
N THR A 86 -27.16 16.12 1.88
CA THR A 86 -28.09 17.25 2.04
C THR A 86 -27.30 18.56 2.02
N THR A 87 -28.00 19.68 1.82
CA THR A 87 -27.37 21.01 1.82
C THR A 87 -26.55 21.27 3.09
N ASP A 88 -27.10 20.99 4.27
CA ASP A 88 -26.40 21.19 5.55
C ASP A 88 -25.16 20.28 5.68
N GLN A 89 -25.29 19.01 5.28
CA GLN A 89 -24.16 18.06 5.30
C GLN A 89 -23.08 18.48 4.31
N TYR A 90 -23.45 18.98 3.13
CA TYR A 90 -22.51 19.46 2.14
C TYR A 90 -21.78 20.72 2.61
N THR A 91 -22.47 21.67 3.26
CA THR A 91 -21.84 22.85 3.88
C THR A 91 -20.81 22.42 4.93
N ASN A 92 -21.19 21.53 5.85
CA ASN A 92 -20.28 20.99 6.86
C ASN A 92 -19.07 20.27 6.24
N TYR A 93 -19.29 19.51 5.16
CA TYR A 93 -18.23 18.89 4.40
C TYR A 93 -17.29 19.93 3.79
N PHE A 94 -17.83 20.94 3.12
CA PHE A 94 -17.05 21.95 2.40
C PHE A 94 -16.17 22.76 3.34
N ASP A 95 -16.65 23.08 4.54
CA ASP A 95 -15.88 23.75 5.59
C ASP A 95 -14.78 22.84 6.15
N ALA A 96 -15.06 21.54 6.29
CA ALA A 96 -14.12 20.55 6.81
C ALA A 96 -13.18 19.94 5.76
N ARG A 97 -13.34 20.20 4.46
CA ARG A 97 -12.59 19.52 3.38
C ARG A 97 -11.07 19.57 3.51
N LYS A 98 -10.53 20.68 4.04
CA LYS A 98 -9.10 20.83 4.31
C LYS A 98 -8.63 19.87 5.40
N ARG A 99 -9.43 19.70 6.46
CA ARG A 99 -9.17 18.74 7.55
C ARG A 99 -9.20 17.31 7.01
N TYR A 100 -10.17 16.97 6.16
CA TYR A 100 -10.25 15.65 5.52
C TYR A 100 -9.05 15.36 4.62
N ALA A 101 -8.64 16.32 3.78
CA ALA A 101 -7.45 16.18 2.94
C ALA A 101 -6.16 16.03 3.78
N GLN A 102 -6.06 16.73 4.90
CA GLN A 102 -4.92 16.58 5.81
C GLN A 102 -4.93 15.22 6.51
N ALA A 103 -6.08 14.75 7.01
CA ALA A 103 -6.21 13.45 7.64
C ALA A 103 -5.78 12.32 6.69
N ASP A 104 -6.20 12.43 5.43
CA ASP A 104 -5.85 11.52 4.34
C ASP A 104 -4.34 11.51 4.05
N ARG A 105 -3.71 12.68 3.90
CA ARG A 105 -2.25 12.79 3.72
C ARG A 105 -1.47 12.22 4.91
N ASN A 106 -1.91 12.53 6.13
CA ASN A 106 -1.29 12.01 7.34
C ASN A 106 -1.36 10.48 7.38
N TYR A 107 -2.51 9.91 6.99
CA TYR A 107 -2.67 8.47 6.90
C TYR A 107 -1.72 7.86 5.85
N ALA A 108 -1.64 8.43 4.66
CA ALA A 108 -0.72 7.96 3.61
C ALA A 108 0.75 7.99 4.06
N HIS A 109 1.18 9.06 4.73
CA HIS A 109 2.53 9.20 5.27
C HIS A 109 2.81 8.22 6.42
N ASN A 110 1.83 7.94 7.28
CA ASN A 110 1.98 6.99 8.38
C ASN A 110 1.90 5.53 7.90
N ALA A 111 1.11 5.26 6.87
CA ALA A 111 1.02 3.94 6.24
C ALA A 111 2.35 3.57 5.55
N SER A 112 2.98 4.52 4.85
CA SER A 112 4.33 4.31 4.28
C SER A 112 5.38 4.08 5.36
N ALA A 113 5.32 4.82 6.47
CA ALA A 113 6.20 4.60 7.63
C ALA A 113 5.97 3.24 8.30
N SER A 114 4.71 2.80 8.45
CA SER A 114 4.38 1.50 9.07
C SER A 114 4.80 0.31 8.19
N ASN A 115 4.70 0.45 6.87
CA ASN A 115 5.22 -0.55 5.93
C ASN A 115 6.76 -0.65 6.00
N LEU A 116 7.45 0.46 6.25
CA LEU A 116 8.90 0.47 6.47
C LEU A 116 9.27 -0.22 7.80
N VAL A 117 8.55 0.07 8.89
CA VAL A 117 8.78 -0.57 10.20
C VAL A 117 8.51 -2.08 10.15
N ASN A 118 7.43 -2.52 9.49
CA ASN A 118 7.17 -3.95 9.30
C ASN A 118 8.28 -4.65 8.49
N SER A 119 8.89 -3.94 7.52
CA SER A 119 10.01 -4.48 6.73
C SER A 119 11.31 -4.61 7.54
N VAL A 120 11.52 -3.74 8.53
CA VAL A 120 12.67 -3.82 9.45
C VAL A 120 12.43 -4.87 10.54
N GLN A 121 11.19 -5.06 10.97
CA GLN A 121 10.85 -5.96 12.09
C GLN A 121 10.61 -7.41 11.67
N LYS A 122 10.27 -7.63 10.39
CA LYS A 122 10.25 -8.95 9.73
C LYS A 122 11.08 -8.86 8.46
N PRO A 123 12.43 -8.83 8.54
CA PRO A 123 13.23 -9.02 7.34
C PRO A 123 12.84 -10.38 6.78
N THR A 124 12.42 -10.42 5.51
CA THR A 124 12.34 -11.68 4.79
C THR A 124 13.72 -12.34 4.95
N PRO A 125 13.81 -13.60 5.39
CA PRO A 125 15.09 -14.29 5.27
C PRO A 125 15.39 -14.31 3.78
N SER A 126 16.41 -13.56 3.36
CA SER A 126 17.03 -13.70 2.06
C SER A 126 17.39 -15.18 1.92
N ARG A 127 16.51 -15.93 1.26
CA ARG A 127 16.76 -17.34 0.97
C ARG A 127 17.83 -17.35 -0.11
N ALA A 128 19.08 -17.28 0.31
CA ALA A 128 20.25 -17.60 -0.50
C ALA A 128 20.19 -19.10 -0.82
N ASN A 129 19.43 -19.46 -1.85
CA ASN A 129 19.44 -20.79 -2.43
C ASN A 129 19.41 -20.64 -3.94
N ASP A 130 20.52 -20.19 -4.53
CA ASP A 130 20.97 -20.67 -5.86
C ASP A 130 22.44 -20.34 -6.15
N ALA A 131 23.30 -20.46 -5.13
CA ALA A 131 24.73 -20.61 -5.34
C ALA A 131 25.07 -22.09 -5.09
N VAL A 132 24.93 -22.92 -6.13
CA VAL A 132 25.55 -24.25 -6.16
C VAL A 132 27.07 -24.05 -6.14
N MET A 133 27.62 -23.87 -4.95
CA MET A 133 29.05 -23.97 -4.68
C MET A 133 29.42 -25.46 -4.77
N SER A 134 29.85 -25.90 -5.94
CA SER A 134 30.53 -27.18 -6.09
C SER A 134 31.77 -27.19 -5.19
N PRO A 135 31.99 -28.22 -4.35
CA PRO A 135 33.20 -28.28 -3.53
C PRO A 135 34.41 -28.60 -4.42
N THR A 136 35.28 -27.61 -4.62
CA THR A 136 36.62 -27.80 -5.15
C THR A 136 37.44 -28.62 -4.15
N LYS A 137 37.87 -29.82 -4.57
CA LYS A 137 38.79 -30.69 -3.84
C LYS A 137 40.11 -29.96 -3.55
N PRO A 138 40.59 -29.89 -2.30
CA PRO A 138 41.95 -29.47 -2.02
C PRO A 138 42.94 -30.57 -2.45
N LYS A 139 44.00 -30.11 -3.12
CA LYS A 139 45.14 -30.87 -3.63
C LYS A 139 46.12 -31.09 -2.48
N ASP A 140 46.14 -32.29 -1.90
CA ASP A 140 47.21 -32.71 -1.00
C ASP A 140 48.13 -33.74 -1.66
N THR A 141 49.39 -33.35 -1.75
CA THR A 141 50.49 -34.10 -2.33
C THR A 141 51.06 -35.02 -1.27
N LYS A 142 50.85 -36.34 -1.36
CA LYS A 142 51.59 -37.32 -0.55
C LYS A 142 52.62 -38.04 -1.41
N ARG A 143 53.90 -37.71 -1.20
CA ARG A 143 55.05 -38.53 -1.59
C ARG A 143 55.53 -39.32 -0.36
N SER A 144 55.67 -40.64 -0.59
CA SER A 144 56.65 -41.61 -0.06
C SER A 144 56.86 -41.79 1.45
N GLY A 145 56.76 -43.05 1.90
CA GLY A 145 57.51 -43.59 3.06
C GLY A 145 56.84 -44.74 3.82
N GLU A 146 57.02 -45.99 3.40
CA GLU A 146 56.98 -47.20 4.25
C GLU A 146 58.29 -47.33 5.06
N PRO A 147 58.49 -48.29 6.01
CA PRO A 147 57.57 -49.05 6.88
C PRO A 147 58.04 -48.99 8.36
N PHE A 148 57.60 -49.95 9.20
CA PHE A 148 58.11 -50.39 10.53
C PHE A 148 57.13 -50.24 11.71
N GLY A 149 56.33 -51.29 11.90
CA GLY A 149 55.71 -51.62 13.18
C GLY A 149 56.76 -52.07 14.20
N ARG A 150 56.60 -51.61 15.45
CA ARG A 150 57.43 -52.00 16.60
C ARG A 150 56.52 -52.57 17.69
N THR A 151 56.69 -53.88 17.90
CA THR A 151 56.57 -54.67 19.14
C THR A 151 55.89 -54.04 20.37
N LEU A 152 54.91 -54.76 20.93
CA LEU A 152 54.53 -54.67 22.34
C LEU A 152 54.66 -56.05 22.99
N ARG A 153 55.18 -56.01 24.22
CA ARG A 153 55.52 -57.10 25.15
C ARG A 153 54.34 -58.00 25.49
#